data_AF-A0A2S2PQF8-F1
#
_entry.id   AF-A0A2S2PQF8-F1
#
_cell.length_a   1.000
_cell.length_b   1.000
_cell.length_c   1.000
_cell.angle_alpha   90.00
_cell.angle_beta   90.00
_cell.angle_gamma   90.00
#
_symmetry.space_group_name_H-M   'P 1'
#
loop_
_entity.id
_entity.type
_entity.pdbx_description
1 polymer ?
#
loop_
_entity_poly.entity_id
_entity_poly.type
_entity_poly.pdbx_seq_one_letter_code
_entity_poly.pdbx_strand_id
1 'polypeptide(L)'
;MCTHRYDSCLRCVHDPYCGWDKQTKTCKPYQPGLLQDVTNSSRSVCESSVVNKRLTVTFGQSVHLSCFVKMPQVLKVYPVTWYHHSKEKGRYMVSFSRVEKYIATVEGGMVIVGASEEDGGRYDCQLAGALLCTFNLTVDAHRCSPPARSADYHRVYSDWCHEFQKYKSAMKSWEKKQAVSIA
;
A
#
# COMPACT_ATOMS: atom_id res chain seq x y z
N MET A 1 -4.31 -15.78 23.34
CA MET A 1 -4.14 -16.19 21.92
C MET A 1 -4.69 -15.17 20.90
N CYS A 2 -5.71 -14.36 21.24
CA CYS A 2 -6.28 -13.34 20.35
C CYS A 2 -5.26 -12.35 19.77
N THR A 3 -4.38 -11.79 20.62
CA THR A 3 -3.44 -10.71 20.25
C THR A 3 -2.39 -11.12 19.22
N HIS A 4 -1.90 -12.36 19.27
CA HIS A 4 -0.94 -12.87 18.29
C HIS A 4 -1.60 -13.40 17.01
N ARG A 5 -2.91 -13.70 17.06
CA ARG A 5 -3.64 -14.34 15.97
C ARG A 5 -4.32 -13.35 15.04
N TYR A 6 -4.79 -12.22 15.58
CA TYR A 6 -5.55 -11.22 14.85
C TYR A 6 -4.92 -9.83 14.98
N ASP A 7 -4.44 -9.33 13.85
CA ASP A 7 -3.84 -8.00 13.66
C ASP A 7 -4.83 -6.96 13.10
N SER A 8 -6.06 -7.37 12.84
CA SER A 8 -7.11 -6.55 12.24
C SER A 8 -8.43 -6.71 12.98
N CYS A 9 -9.15 -5.59 13.14
CA CYS A 9 -10.46 -5.55 13.78
C CYS A 9 -11.42 -6.56 13.15
N LEU A 10 -11.49 -6.60 11.82
CA LEU A 10 -12.43 -7.44 11.08
C LEU A 10 -12.29 -8.93 11.44
N ARG A 11 -11.07 -9.42 11.66
CA ARG A 11 -10.85 -10.81 12.07
C ARG A 11 -11.11 -11.03 13.55
N CYS A 12 -10.79 -10.03 14.37
CA CYS A 12 -10.92 -10.12 15.81
C CYS A 12 -12.39 -10.22 16.26
N VAL A 13 -13.28 -9.42 15.64
CA VAL A 13 -14.68 -9.30 16.09
C VAL A 13 -15.53 -10.53 15.78
N HIS A 14 -15.11 -11.38 14.84
CA HIS A 14 -15.83 -12.61 14.49
C HIS A 14 -15.46 -13.82 15.37
N ASP A 15 -14.43 -13.72 16.20
CA ASP A 15 -14.05 -14.80 17.12
C ASP A 15 -14.81 -14.64 18.45
N PRO A 16 -15.62 -15.63 18.88
CA PRO A 16 -16.41 -15.55 20.12
C PRO A 16 -15.58 -15.29 21.38
N TYR A 17 -14.30 -15.65 21.37
CA TYR A 17 -13.41 -15.52 22.52
C TYR A 17 -12.60 -14.22 22.51
N CYS A 18 -12.69 -13.43 21.44
CA CYS A 18 -11.90 -12.23 21.26
C CYS A 18 -12.77 -10.98 21.10
N GLY A 19 -12.20 -9.84 21.46
CA GLY A 19 -12.79 -8.53 21.27
C GLY A 19 -11.72 -7.53 20.83
N TRP A 20 -12.12 -6.58 19.98
CA TRP A 20 -11.23 -5.54 19.49
C TRP A 20 -11.30 -4.31 20.38
N ASP A 21 -10.13 -3.88 20.87
CA ASP A 21 -9.98 -2.66 21.62
C ASP A 21 -9.71 -1.49 20.66
N LYS A 22 -10.70 -0.61 20.52
CA LYS A 22 -10.64 0.56 19.64
C LYS A 22 -9.54 1.56 20.05
N GLN A 23 -9.25 1.67 21.35
CA GLN A 23 -8.27 2.65 21.84
C GLN A 23 -6.85 2.18 21.56
N THR A 24 -6.56 0.93 21.88
CA THR A 24 -5.21 0.36 21.67
C THR A 24 -5.01 -0.18 20.26
N LYS A 25 -6.08 -0.32 19.47
CA LYS A 25 -6.09 -0.96 18.14
C LYS A 25 -5.49 -2.37 18.18
N THR A 26 -5.85 -3.14 19.21
CA THR A 26 -5.37 -4.51 19.40
C THR A 26 -6.50 -5.47 19.67
N CYS A 27 -6.30 -6.73 19.28
CA CYS A 27 -7.21 -7.81 19.61
C CYS A 27 -6.86 -8.40 20.98
N LYS A 28 -7.85 -8.53 21.86
CA LYS A 28 -7.71 -9.05 23.24
C LYS A 28 -8.73 -10.15 23.51
N PRO A 29 -8.55 -10.98 24.55
CA PRO A 29 -9.64 -11.83 25.05
C PRO A 29 -10.88 -10.99 25.33
N TYR A 30 -12.06 -11.52 25.01
CA TYR A 30 -13.31 -10.78 25.12
C TYR A 30 -13.54 -10.28 26.55
N GLN A 31 -13.90 -9.00 26.65
CA GLN A 31 -14.32 -8.33 27.88
C GLN A 31 -15.43 -7.34 27.52
N PRO A 32 -16.40 -7.09 28.42
CA PRO A 32 -17.43 -6.09 28.20
C PRO A 32 -16.81 -4.73 27.86
N GLY A 33 -17.28 -4.12 26.77
CA GLY A 33 -16.75 -2.85 26.23
C GLY A 33 -15.78 -2.99 25.06
N LEU A 34 -15.28 -4.21 24.77
CA LEU A 34 -14.57 -4.48 23.51
C LEU A 34 -15.57 -4.70 22.37
N LEU A 35 -15.15 -4.35 21.15
CA LEU A 35 -15.96 -4.57 19.95
C LEU A 35 -15.99 -6.07 19.62
N GLN A 36 -17.17 -6.62 19.38
CA GLN A 36 -17.38 -8.00 18.93
C GLN A 36 -18.67 -8.07 18.10
N ASP A 37 -18.65 -8.85 17.01
CA ASP A 37 -19.79 -9.09 16.13
C ASP A 37 -19.65 -10.46 15.45
N VAL A 38 -19.90 -11.51 16.23
CA VAL A 38 -19.79 -12.91 15.77
C VAL A 38 -20.80 -13.22 14.66
N THR A 39 -21.98 -12.58 14.70
CA THR A 39 -23.09 -12.81 13.77
C THR A 39 -22.98 -12.01 12.47
N ASN A 40 -21.95 -11.16 12.32
CA ASN A 40 -21.76 -10.25 11.18
C ASN A 40 -23.02 -9.39 10.92
N SER A 41 -23.65 -8.94 12.01
CA SER A 41 -24.85 -8.14 11.98
C SER A 41 -24.59 -6.70 11.55
N SER A 42 -23.40 -6.19 11.83
CA SER A 42 -23.07 -4.76 11.78
C SER A 42 -21.77 -4.53 11.01
N ARG A 43 -21.89 -4.22 9.71
CA ARG A 43 -20.73 -4.04 8.81
C ARG A 43 -19.82 -2.85 9.15
N SER A 44 -20.26 -1.93 10.01
CA SER A 44 -19.54 -0.71 10.42
C SER A 44 -18.80 -0.83 11.76
N VAL A 45 -18.85 -1.97 12.45
CA VAL A 45 -18.23 -2.14 13.78
C VAL A 45 -16.75 -1.74 13.78
N CYS A 46 -16.03 -2.08 12.71
CA CYS A 46 -14.60 -1.82 12.59
C CYS A 46 -14.22 -0.49 11.93
N GLU A 47 -15.18 0.31 11.46
CA GLU A 47 -14.91 1.51 10.65
C GLU A 47 -14.01 2.52 11.37
N SER A 48 -14.23 2.69 12.67
CA SER A 48 -13.43 3.60 13.49
C SER A 48 -12.03 3.09 13.85
N SER A 49 -11.74 1.82 13.55
CA SER A 49 -10.42 1.19 13.74
C SER A 49 -9.64 1.03 12.43
N VAL A 50 -10.20 1.49 11.31
CA VAL A 50 -9.57 1.42 10.00
C VAL A 50 -8.28 2.23 10.00
N VAL A 51 -7.21 1.61 9.53
CA VAL A 51 -5.90 2.25 9.44
C VAL A 51 -5.88 3.19 8.24
N ASN A 52 -5.45 4.42 8.47
CA ASN A 52 -5.17 5.40 7.41
C ASN A 52 -3.65 5.43 7.16
N LYS A 53 -3.21 4.93 6.00
CA LYS A 53 -1.81 4.88 5.58
C LYS A 53 -1.52 6.05 4.64
N ARG A 54 -0.56 6.91 4.97
CA ARG A 54 -0.12 8.02 4.10
C ARG A 54 1.08 7.56 3.28
N LEU A 55 1.03 7.76 1.97
CA LEU A 55 2.09 7.35 1.04
C LEU A 55 2.44 8.51 0.12
N THR A 56 3.75 8.76 -0.05
CA THR A 56 4.27 9.71 -1.02
C THR A 56 5.01 8.94 -2.10
N VAL A 57 4.63 9.16 -3.36
CA VAL A 57 5.16 8.46 -4.53
C VAL A 57 5.62 9.50 -5.52
N THR A 58 6.72 9.27 -6.22
CA THR A 58 7.17 10.24 -7.24
C THR A 58 6.39 10.04 -8.54
N PHE A 59 6.26 11.11 -9.32
CA PHE A 59 5.63 11.03 -10.63
C PHE A 59 6.27 9.92 -11.50
N GLY A 60 5.43 9.12 -12.16
CA GLY A 60 5.83 8.00 -13.02
C GLY A 60 6.21 6.70 -12.30
N GLN A 61 6.30 6.68 -10.96
CA GLN A 61 6.54 5.43 -10.22
C GLN A 61 5.30 4.56 -10.11
N SER A 62 5.49 3.24 -10.03
CA SER A 62 4.41 2.32 -9.69
C SER A 62 4.32 2.14 -8.17
N VAL A 63 3.11 2.13 -7.63
CA VAL A 63 2.86 1.97 -6.19
C VAL A 63 1.93 0.79 -5.91
N HIS A 64 2.28 -0.02 -4.92
CA HIS A 64 1.47 -1.13 -4.45
C HIS A 64 0.72 -0.75 -3.17
N LEU A 65 -0.60 -0.79 -3.22
CA LEU A 65 -1.50 -0.55 -2.10
C LEU A 65 -2.05 -1.88 -1.60
N SER A 66 -1.71 -2.26 -0.37
CA SER A 66 -2.27 -3.47 0.26
C SER A 66 -2.55 -3.31 1.75
N CYS A 67 -3.73 -3.78 2.18
CA CYS A 67 -4.08 -3.83 3.60
C CYS A 67 -3.28 -4.92 4.34
N PHE A 68 -3.01 -6.05 3.68
CA PHE A 68 -2.30 -7.20 4.25
C PHE A 68 -0.99 -7.47 3.50
N VAL A 69 0.05 -7.89 4.21
CA VAL A 69 1.25 -8.45 3.56
C VAL A 69 0.92 -9.79 2.91
N LYS A 70 0.07 -10.59 3.57
CA LYS A 70 -0.48 -11.85 3.06
C LYS A 70 -1.91 -11.98 3.53
N MET A 71 -2.84 -12.13 2.60
CA MET A 71 -4.26 -12.26 2.91
C MET A 71 -4.54 -13.63 3.54
N PRO A 72 -5.21 -13.67 4.70
CA PRO A 72 -5.61 -14.92 5.32
C PRO A 72 -6.51 -15.73 4.37
N GLN A 73 -6.28 -17.05 4.27
CA GLN A 73 -6.98 -17.93 3.33
C GLN A 73 -8.51 -17.86 3.46
N VAL A 74 -9.01 -17.77 4.68
CA VAL A 74 -10.45 -17.65 4.99
C VAL A 74 -11.07 -16.39 4.38
N LEU A 75 -10.28 -15.33 4.17
CA LEU A 75 -10.77 -14.07 3.62
C LEU A 75 -10.73 -14.01 2.08
N LYS A 76 -9.96 -14.89 1.41
CA LYS A 76 -9.80 -14.88 -0.05
C LYS A 76 -11.09 -15.16 -0.83
N VAL A 77 -12.08 -15.75 -0.17
CA VAL A 77 -13.39 -16.04 -0.77
C VAL A 77 -14.23 -14.76 -0.95
N TYR A 78 -13.97 -13.73 -0.14
CA TYR A 78 -14.74 -12.49 -0.19
C TYR A 78 -14.18 -11.53 -1.25
N PRO A 79 -15.05 -10.88 -2.04
CA PRO A 79 -14.60 -9.93 -3.05
C PRO A 79 -13.99 -8.69 -2.39
N VAL A 80 -12.86 -8.25 -2.95
CA VAL A 80 -12.20 -6.99 -2.60
C VAL A 80 -12.57 -5.93 -3.63
N THR A 81 -13.07 -4.79 -3.16
CA THR A 81 -13.39 -3.64 -4.01
C THR A 81 -12.59 -2.42 -3.59
N TRP A 82 -12.07 -1.70 -4.58
CA TRP A 82 -11.28 -0.49 -4.38
C TRP A 82 -12.06 0.74 -4.83
N TYR A 83 -12.00 1.80 -4.04
CA TYR A 83 -12.59 3.09 -4.36
C TYR A 83 -11.50 4.16 -4.37
N HIS A 84 -11.53 5.03 -5.37
CA HIS A 84 -10.70 6.22 -5.41
C HIS A 84 -11.58 7.46 -5.18
N HIS A 85 -11.12 8.35 -4.32
CA HIS A 85 -11.72 9.65 -4.04
C HIS A 85 -10.83 10.73 -4.67
N SER A 86 -11.15 11.09 -5.92
CA SER A 86 -10.48 12.19 -6.60
C SER A 86 -11.24 13.50 -6.38
N LYS A 87 -10.54 14.63 -6.52
CA LYS A 87 -11.15 15.96 -6.41
C LYS A 87 -12.20 16.20 -7.50
N GLU A 88 -12.00 15.63 -8.69
CA GLU A 88 -12.83 15.88 -9.87
C GLU A 88 -14.04 14.95 -9.97
N LYS A 89 -13.84 13.64 -9.76
CA LYS A 89 -14.87 12.60 -9.97
C LYS A 89 -15.56 12.19 -8.67
N GLY A 90 -15.14 12.75 -7.54
CA GLY A 90 -15.57 12.30 -6.22
C GLY A 90 -15.16 10.85 -5.99
N ARG A 91 -16.04 10.08 -5.33
CA ARG A 91 -15.81 8.65 -5.06
C ARG A 91 -16.27 7.80 -6.23
N TYR A 92 -15.37 7.02 -6.81
CA TYR A 92 -15.70 6.03 -7.84
C TYR A 92 -15.01 4.69 -7.58
N MET A 93 -15.63 3.61 -8.05
CA MET A 93 -15.05 2.27 -7.96
C MET A 93 -13.93 2.12 -9.00
N VAL A 94 -12.77 1.64 -8.56
CA VAL A 94 -11.65 1.37 -9.46
C VAL A 94 -11.96 0.14 -10.29
N SER A 95 -11.87 0.28 -11.61
CA SER A 95 -12.11 -0.80 -12.56
C SER A 95 -10.80 -1.38 -13.08
N PHE A 96 -10.56 -2.66 -12.82
CA PHE A 96 -9.39 -3.40 -13.31
C PHE A 96 -9.52 -3.86 -14.77
N SER A 97 -10.67 -3.60 -15.41
CA SER A 97 -10.96 -4.03 -16.79
C SER A 97 -10.31 -3.15 -17.87
N ARG A 98 -9.85 -1.95 -17.52
CA ARG A 98 -9.17 -1.05 -18.47
C ARG A 98 -7.66 -1.17 -18.27
N VAL A 99 -6.98 -1.47 -19.38
CA VAL A 99 -5.59 -1.89 -19.51
C VAL A 99 -4.60 -0.97 -18.77
N GLU A 100 -3.59 -1.61 -18.19
CA GLU A 100 -2.32 -1.10 -17.62
C GLU A 100 -2.33 -0.21 -16.37
N LYS A 101 -3.32 0.65 -16.13
CA LYS A 101 -3.20 1.63 -15.02
C LYS A 101 -3.32 1.00 -13.63
N TYR A 102 -4.33 0.15 -13.44
CA TYR A 102 -4.62 -0.50 -12.16
C TYR A 102 -4.54 -2.01 -12.33
N ILE A 103 -3.68 -2.66 -11.54
CA ILE A 103 -3.49 -4.12 -11.57
C ILE A 103 -3.92 -4.68 -10.23
N ALA A 104 -4.86 -5.64 -10.25
CA ALA A 104 -5.24 -6.38 -9.04
C ALA A 104 -4.17 -7.41 -8.69
N THR A 105 -3.88 -7.56 -7.40
CA THR A 105 -2.96 -8.58 -6.89
C THR A 105 -3.73 -9.77 -6.31
N VAL A 106 -3.08 -10.94 -6.26
CA VAL A 106 -3.67 -12.17 -5.69
C VAL A 106 -3.98 -12.08 -4.19
N GLU A 107 -3.41 -11.11 -3.49
CA GLU A 107 -3.63 -10.86 -2.07
C GLU A 107 -4.68 -9.76 -1.82
N GLY A 108 -5.44 -9.37 -2.85
CA GLY A 108 -6.48 -8.33 -2.75
C GLY A 108 -5.94 -6.89 -2.75
N GLY A 109 -4.63 -6.71 -2.85
CA GLY A 109 -4.00 -5.41 -3.11
C GLY A 109 -4.21 -4.91 -4.53
N MET A 110 -3.84 -3.66 -4.76
CA MET A 110 -3.87 -2.99 -6.07
C MET A 110 -2.52 -2.34 -6.35
N VAL A 111 -2.02 -2.47 -7.57
CA VAL A 111 -0.87 -1.71 -8.08
C VAL A 111 -1.37 -0.61 -8.99
N ILE A 112 -0.93 0.62 -8.75
CA ILE A 112 -1.08 1.76 -9.65
C ILE A 112 0.21 1.88 -10.43
N VAL A 113 0.12 1.78 -11.75
CA VAL A 113 1.29 1.88 -12.65
C VAL A 113 1.46 3.32 -13.10
N GLY A 114 2.69 3.83 -13.06
CA GLY A 114 3.01 5.16 -13.58
C GLY A 114 2.18 6.28 -12.92
N ALA A 115 2.33 6.48 -11.62
CA ALA A 115 1.53 7.42 -10.84
C ALA A 115 1.60 8.85 -11.41
N SER A 116 0.44 9.45 -11.67
CA SER A 116 0.27 10.84 -12.13
C SER A 116 -0.40 11.68 -11.04
N GLU A 117 -0.41 13.00 -11.19
CA GLU A 117 -1.03 13.89 -10.18
C GLU A 117 -2.53 13.58 -9.95
N GLU A 118 -3.22 13.07 -10.97
CA GLU A 118 -4.63 12.66 -10.92
C GLU A 118 -4.88 11.41 -10.03
N ASP A 119 -3.84 10.59 -9.80
CA ASP A 119 -3.90 9.46 -8.86
C ASP A 119 -3.72 9.93 -7.40
N GLY A 120 -3.41 11.21 -7.19
CA GLY A 120 -3.38 11.77 -5.85
C GLY A 120 -4.77 11.77 -5.22
N GLY A 121 -4.87 11.28 -3.98
CA GLY A 121 -6.16 11.22 -3.30
C GLY A 121 -6.28 10.12 -2.26
N ARG A 122 -7.52 9.90 -1.83
CA ARG A 122 -7.85 8.85 -0.86
C ARG A 122 -8.28 7.59 -1.60
N TYR A 123 -7.70 6.46 -1.23
CA TYR A 123 -8.12 5.13 -1.70
C TYR A 123 -8.68 4.31 -0.55
N ASP A 124 -9.86 3.76 -0.74
CA ASP A 124 -10.53 2.90 0.24
C ASP A 124 -10.58 1.46 -0.30
N CYS A 125 -10.11 0.52 0.50
CA CYS A 125 -10.23 -0.91 0.23
C CYS A 125 -11.35 -1.49 1.07
N GLN A 126 -12.31 -2.14 0.43
CA GLN A 126 -13.45 -2.79 1.07
C GLN A 126 -13.40 -4.30 0.83
N LEU A 127 -13.75 -5.07 1.87
CA LEU A 127 -13.91 -6.52 1.82
C LEU A 127 -15.36 -6.86 2.13
N ALA A 128 -16.08 -7.46 1.19
CA ALA A 128 -17.51 -7.75 1.32
C ALA A 128 -18.36 -6.54 1.76
N GLY A 129 -17.97 -5.32 1.36
CA GLY A 129 -18.63 -4.06 1.69
C GLY A 129 -18.23 -3.44 3.03
N ALA A 130 -17.39 -4.07 3.84
CA ALA A 130 -16.81 -3.47 5.04
C ALA A 130 -15.48 -2.78 4.71
N LEU A 131 -15.26 -1.57 5.24
CA LEU A 131 -14.01 -0.83 5.03
C LEU A 131 -12.85 -1.52 5.76
N LEU A 132 -11.82 -1.91 5.02
CA LEU A 132 -10.68 -2.68 5.52
C LEU A 132 -9.49 -1.78 5.83
N CYS A 133 -9.09 -0.92 4.89
CA CYS A 133 -8.05 0.07 5.10
C CYS A 133 -8.22 1.26 4.15
N THR A 134 -7.63 2.39 4.54
CA THR A 134 -7.62 3.62 3.75
C THR A 134 -6.18 4.04 3.47
N PHE A 135 -5.92 4.49 2.25
CA PHE A 135 -4.66 5.12 1.85
C PHE A 135 -4.88 6.57 1.46
N ASN A 136 -3.94 7.43 1.80
CA ASN A 136 -3.84 8.79 1.29
C ASN A 136 -2.56 8.89 0.46
N LEU A 137 -2.73 8.92 -0.86
CA LEU A 137 -1.63 8.97 -1.83
C LEU A 137 -1.36 10.42 -2.22
N THR A 138 -0.11 10.84 -2.08
CA THR A 138 0.40 12.13 -2.57
C THR A 138 1.45 11.86 -3.64
N VAL A 139 1.28 12.45 -4.83
CA VAL A 139 2.24 12.31 -5.92
C VAL A 139 3.15 13.54 -5.97
N ASP A 140 4.46 13.33 -5.82
CA ASP A 140 5.49 14.36 -5.88
C ASP A 140 6.00 14.52 -7.31
N ALA A 141 5.56 15.59 -7.98
CA ALA A 141 6.00 15.98 -9.31
C ALA A 141 7.28 16.85 -9.29
N HIS A 142 7.66 17.41 -8.14
CA HIS A 142 8.76 18.37 -8.04
C HIS A 142 10.14 17.69 -8.15
N ARG A 143 10.23 16.39 -7.87
CA ARG A 143 11.46 15.62 -8.10
C ARG A 143 11.79 15.35 -9.58
N CYS A 144 10.83 15.54 -10.49
CA CYS A 144 11.06 15.48 -11.92
C CYS A 144 11.25 16.87 -12.55
N SER A 145 11.18 17.93 -11.75
CA SER A 145 11.40 19.30 -12.22
C SER A 145 12.91 19.57 -12.33
N PRO A 146 13.38 20.24 -13.39
CA PRO A 146 14.78 20.65 -13.47
C PRO A 146 15.15 21.50 -12.24
N PRO A 147 16.34 21.29 -11.64
CA PRO A 147 16.74 22.04 -10.45
C PRO A 147 16.68 23.55 -10.72
N ALA A 148 15.92 24.28 -9.90
CA ALA A 148 15.68 25.71 -10.12
C ALA A 148 16.91 26.60 -9.80
N ARG A 149 17.90 26.08 -9.07
CA ARG A 149 19.12 26.80 -8.67
C ARG A 149 20.36 26.07 -9.18
N SER A 150 21.35 26.84 -9.62
CA SER A 150 22.63 26.32 -10.14
C SER A 150 23.36 25.42 -9.14
N ALA A 151 23.28 25.71 -7.83
CA ALA A 151 23.89 24.87 -6.79
C ALA A 151 23.27 23.47 -6.72
N ASP A 152 21.96 23.36 -6.89
CA ASP A 152 21.26 22.07 -6.90
C ASP A 152 21.61 21.27 -8.16
N TYR A 153 21.84 21.94 -9.29
CA TYR A 153 22.30 21.32 -10.53
C TYR A 153 23.69 20.66 -10.39
N HIS A 154 24.65 21.37 -9.79
CA HIS A 154 26.00 20.83 -9.54
C HIS A 154 25.96 19.60 -8.63
N ARG A 155 25.08 19.63 -7.61
CA ARG A 155 24.90 18.50 -6.70
C ARG A 155 24.34 17.27 -7.41
N VAL A 156 23.24 17.44 -8.15
CA VAL A 156 22.62 16.32 -8.91
C VAL A 156 23.60 15.76 -9.94
N TYR A 157 24.36 16.62 -10.63
CA TYR A 157 25.39 16.18 -11.58
C TYR A 157 26.53 15.42 -10.90
N SER A 158 27.01 15.90 -9.74
CA SER A 158 28.05 15.23 -8.96
C SER A 158 27.61 13.85 -8.48
N ASP A 159 26.38 13.75 -7.95
CA ASP A 159 25.78 12.48 -7.51
C ASP A 159 25.66 11.49 -8.68
N TRP A 160 25.20 11.95 -9.84
CA TRP A 160 25.13 11.14 -11.07
C TRP A 160 26.51 10.69 -11.56
N CYS A 161 27.49 11.57 -11.57
CA CYS A 161 28.86 11.23 -11.93
C CYS A 161 29.44 10.17 -10.99
N HIS A 162 29.17 10.27 -9.69
CA HIS A 162 29.66 9.32 -8.71
C HIS A 162 29.01 7.93 -8.88
N GLU A 163 27.69 7.86 -9.06
CA GLU A 163 26.99 6.60 -9.34
C GLU A 163 27.43 5.98 -10.68
N PHE A 164 27.66 6.81 -11.71
CA PHE A 164 28.16 6.33 -12.99
C PHE A 164 29.58 5.77 -12.91
N GLN A 165 30.46 6.40 -12.11
CA GLN A 165 31.80 5.88 -11.86
C GLN A 165 31.76 4.55 -11.09
N LYS A 166 30.89 4.44 -10.08
CA LYS A 166 30.65 3.16 -9.40
C LYS A 166 30.21 2.08 -10.38
N TYR A 167 29.22 2.37 -11.23
CA TYR A 167 28.76 1.45 -12.26
C TYR A 167 29.90 0.99 -13.18
N LYS A 168 30.72 1.92 -13.70
CA LYS A 168 31.90 1.59 -14.53
C LYS A 168 32.89 0.68 -13.80
N SER A 169 33.15 0.94 -12.53
CA SER A 169 34.08 0.14 -11.72
C SER A 169 33.55 -1.27 -11.45
N ALA A 170 32.25 -1.41 -11.19
CA ALA A 170 31.58 -2.68 -11.00
C ALA A 170 31.56 -3.50 -12.29
N MET A 171 31.26 -2.86 -13.43
CA MET A 171 31.32 -3.48 -14.76
C MET A 171 32.71 -4.03 -15.09
N LYS A 172 33.77 -3.22 -14.93
CA LYS A 172 35.15 -3.70 -15.15
C LYS A 172 35.53 -4.85 -14.23
N SER A 173 35.07 -4.82 -12.98
CA SER A 173 35.31 -5.90 -12.02
C SER A 173 34.58 -7.18 -12.40
N TRP A 174 33.36 -7.05 -12.94
CA TRP A 174 32.58 -8.17 -13.47
C TRP A 174 33.21 -8.75 -14.74
N GLU A 175 33.64 -7.91 -15.69
CA GLU A 175 34.35 -8.34 -16.92
C GLU A 175 35.61 -9.15 -16.58
N LYS A 176 36.43 -8.66 -15.64
CA LYS A 176 37.62 -9.38 -15.17
C LYS A 176 37.28 -10.74 -14.56
N LYS A 177 36.20 -10.83 -13.79
CA LYS A 177 35.75 -12.10 -13.20
C LYS A 177 35.25 -13.08 -14.25
N GLN A 178 34.56 -12.61 -15.28
CA GLN A 178 34.15 -13.47 -16.40
C GLN A 178 35.36 -14.00 -17.19
N ALA A 179 36.35 -13.15 -17.46
CA ALA A 179 37.56 -13.56 -18.19
C ALA A 179 38.37 -14.66 -17.46
N VAL A 180 38.36 -14.66 -16.12
CA VAL A 180 39.01 -15.69 -15.29
C VAL A 180 38.20 -16.99 -15.19
N SER A 181 36.89 -16.94 -15.44
CA SER A 181 36.01 -18.13 -15.38
C SER A 181 35.96 -18.93 -16.69
N ILE A 182 36.56 -18.41 -17.77
CA ILE A 182 36.59 -19.02 -19.11
C ILE A 182 38.00 -19.57 -19.46
N ALA A 183 38.99 -19.34 -18.59
CA ALA A 183 40.33 -19.92 -18.65
C ALA A 183 40.46 -21.07 -17.65
#